data_AF-A0A349STF8-F1
#
_entry.id   AF-A0A349STF8-F1
#
_cell.length_a   1.000
_cell.length_b   1.000
_cell.length_c   1.000
_cell.angle_alpha   90.00
_cell.angle_beta   90.00
_cell.angle_gamma   90.00
#
_symmetry.space_group_name_H-M   'P 1'
#
loop_
_entity.id
_entity.type
_entity.pdbx_description
1 polymer ?
#
loop_
_entity_poly.entity_id
_entity_poly.type
_entity_poly.pdbx_seq_one_letter_code
_entity_poly.pdbx_strand_id
1 'polypeptide(L)' 'VEQRLVDQWICYMAPKLMGSAARPVLALDIPAMSSTRGLHLTDLRQIGQDIRMTYGWSD' A
#
# COMPACT_ATOMS: atom_id res chain seq x y z
N VAL A 1 -3.47 3.20 10.07
CA VAL A 1 -2.48 2.10 9.93
C VAL A 1 -1.63 1.96 11.18
N GLU A 2 -1.08 3.07 11.71
CA GLU A 2 -0.21 3.08 12.90
C GLU A 2 -0.87 2.47 14.15
N GLN A 3 -2.17 2.71 14.35
CA GLN A 3 -2.94 2.14 15.47
C GLN A 3 -3.23 0.63 15.35
N ARG A 4 -2.80 -0.03 14.26
CA ARG A 4 -3.00 -1.47 14.01
C ARG A 4 -4.47 -1.97 14.04
N LEU A 5 -5.43 -1.10 13.71
CA LEU A 5 -6.86 -1.42 13.72
C LEU A 5 -7.42 -1.95 12.39
N VAL A 6 -6.57 -2.11 11.38
CA VAL A 6 -6.96 -2.55 10.04
C VAL A 6 -6.39 -3.94 9.85
N ASP A 7 -7.18 -4.88 9.33
CA ASP A 7 -6.74 -6.26 9.08
C ASP A 7 -6.11 -6.44 7.69
N GLN A 8 -6.57 -5.67 6.69
CA GLN A 8 -6.13 -5.78 5.29
C GLN A 8 -6.01 -4.41 4.62
N TRP A 9 -5.10 -4.30 3.66
CA TRP A 9 -4.96 -3.14 2.78
C TRP A 9 -5.29 -3.50 1.33
N ILE A 10 -6.26 -2.80 0.72
CA ILE A 10 -6.60 -2.95 -0.70
C ILE A 10 -6.14 -1.69 -1.43
N CYS A 11 -5.19 -1.84 -2.35
CA CYS A 11 -4.61 -0.77 -3.15
C CYS A 11 -5.04 -0.90 -4.62
N TYR A 12 -5.55 0.19 -5.20
CA TYR A 12 -5.81 0.31 -6.63
C TYR A 12 -4.78 1.23 -7.24
N MET A 13 -4.01 0.73 -8.21
CA MET A 13 -2.96 1.47 -8.91
C MET A 13 -3.37 1.67 -10.37
N ALA A 14 -3.53 2.93 -10.75
CA ALA A 14 -3.74 3.33 -12.13
C ALA A 14 -2.40 3.46 -12.88
N PRO A 15 -2.36 3.28 -14.21
CA PRO A 15 -1.15 3.43 -15.02
C PRO A 15 -0.85 4.90 -15.29
N LYS A 16 -0.54 5.67 -14.23
CA LYS A 16 -0.32 7.12 -14.28
C LYS A 16 0.92 7.51 -13.48
N LEU A 17 1.71 8.44 -14.03
CA LEU A 17 2.85 9.06 -13.36
C LEU A 17 2.45 10.46 -12.88
N MET A 18 2.53 10.72 -11.57
CA MET A 18 2.03 11.97 -10.96
C MET A 18 3.14 12.90 -10.43
N GLY A 19 4.40 12.45 -10.46
CA GLY A 19 5.55 13.19 -9.92
C GLY A 19 5.72 13.04 -8.41
N SER A 20 6.95 13.28 -7.93
CA SER A 20 7.34 13.07 -6.53
C SER A 20 6.70 14.06 -5.54
N ALA A 21 6.26 15.22 -6.02
CA ALA A 21 5.58 16.24 -5.21
C ALA A 21 4.05 16.02 -5.12
N ALA A 22 3.52 14.98 -5.78
CA ALA A 22 2.11 14.63 -5.67
C ALA A 22 1.75 14.21 -4.24
N ARG A 23 0.47 14.26 -3.91
CA ARG A 23 -0.03 13.81 -2.61
C ARG A 23 0.29 12.31 -2.42
N PRO A 24 0.97 11.91 -1.33
CA PRO A 24 1.28 10.51 -1.09
C PRO A 24 0.01 9.72 -0.78
N VAL A 25 0.01 8.43 -1.15
CA VAL A 25 -1.11 7.49 -0.88
C VAL A 25 -1.32 7.30 0.62
N LEU A 26 -0.21 7.18 1.37
CA LEU A 26 -0.18 7.12 2.82
C LEU A 26 0.87 8.12 3.34
N ALA A 27 0.49 8.95 4.31
CA ALA A 27 1.43 9.76 5.07
C ALA A 27 1.77 9.00 6.36
N LEU A 28 2.93 8.33 6.39
CA LEU A 28 3.41 7.52 7.52
C LEU A 28 4.74 8.07 8.01
N ASP A 29 4.96 8.04 9.33
CA ASP A 29 6.23 8.41 9.94
C ASP A 29 7.08 7.16 10.23
N ILE A 30 7.88 6.74 9.24
CA ILE A 30 8.76 5.56 9.32
C ILE A 30 10.20 6.01 9.00
N PRO A 31 10.96 6.46 10.02
CA PRO A 31 12.25 7.11 9.79
C PRO A 31 13.39 6.13 9.41
N ALA A 32 13.21 4.84 9.65
CA ALA A 32 14.23 3.81 9.38
C ALA A 32 13.61 2.56 8.75
N MET A 33 14.35 1.90 7.85
CA MET A 33 13.89 0.65 7.22
C MET A 33 13.62 -0.48 8.23
N SER A 34 14.36 -0.51 9.36
CA SER A 34 14.13 -1.46 10.46
C SER A 34 12.80 -1.25 11.18
N SER A 35 12.18 -0.08 11.03
CA SER A 35 10.85 0.24 11.60
C SER A 35 9.69 -0.03 10.64
N THR A 36 9.97 -0.57 9.45
CA THR A 36 8.92 -0.89 8.45
C THR A 36 8.03 -2.02 8.95
N ARG A 37 6.75 -1.96 8.55
CA ARG A 37 5.78 -3.04 8.80
C ARG A 37 5.67 -3.91 7.56
N GLY A 38 5.87 -5.21 7.74
CA GLY A 38 5.75 -6.20 6.68
C GLY A 38 4.31 -6.34 6.16
N LEU A 39 4.18 -6.51 4.85
CA LEU A 39 2.94 -6.83 4.16
C LEU A 39 3.19 -8.05 3.28
N HIS A 40 2.18 -8.93 3.14
CA HIS A 40 2.19 -10.00 2.18
C HIS A 40 1.03 -9.84 1.20
N LEU A 41 1.31 -10.02 -0.08
CA LEU A 41 0.32 -9.94 -1.16
C LEU A 41 -0.57 -11.18 -1.13
N THR A 42 -1.87 -11.00 -0.93
CA THR A 42 -2.87 -12.09 -0.86
C THR A 42 -3.69 -12.22 -2.14
N ASP A 43 -3.83 -11.13 -2.89
CA ASP A 43 -4.56 -11.10 -4.18
C ASP A 43 -3.98 -10.03 -5.09
N LEU A 44 -3.82 -10.38 -6.38
CA LEU A 44 -3.40 -9.46 -7.43
C LEU A 44 -4.27 -9.69 -8.66
N ARG A 45 -4.92 -8.63 -9.14
CA ARG A 45 -5.72 -8.71 -10.37
C ARG A 45 -5.79 -7.39 -11.11
N GLN A 46 -5.95 -7.47 -12.42
CA GLN A 46 -6.24 -6.33 -13.28
C GLN A 46 -7.75 -6.04 -13.27
N ILE A 47 -8.12 -4.76 -13.17
CA ILE A 47 -9.50 -4.26 -13.27
C ILE A 47 -9.50 -3.13 -14.28
N GLY A 48 -9.94 -3.42 -15.51
CA GLY A 48 -9.78 -2.49 -16.62
C GLY A 48 -8.30 -2.22 -16.91
N GLN A 49 -7.88 -0.96 -16.79
CA GLN A 49 -6.48 -0.55 -16.95
C GLN A 49 -5.70 -0.48 -15.62
N ASP A 50 -6.40 -0.64 -14.50
CA ASP A 50 -5.82 -0.51 -13.16
C ASP A 50 -5.47 -1.89 -12.60
N ILE A 51 -4.59 -1.92 -11.61
CA ILE A 51 -4.24 -3.12 -10.85
C ILE A 51 -4.78 -2.99 -9.43
N ARG A 52 -5.48 -4.01 -8.95
CA ARG A 52 -5.87 -4.16 -7.55
C ARG A 52 -4.95 -5.14 -6.85
N MET A 53 -4.35 -4.70 -5.75
CA MET A 53 -3.53 -5.50 -4.85
C MET A 53 -4.21 -5.55 -3.49
N THR A 54 -4.38 -6.75 -2.93
CA THR A 54 -4.81 -6.93 -1.54
C THR A 54 -3.63 -7.44 -0.73
N TYR A 55 -3.38 -6.81 0.41
CA TYR A 55 -2.31 -7.16 1.33
C TYR A 55 -2.88 -7.51 2.70
N GLY A 56 -2.37 -8.60 3.28
CA GLY A 56 -2.45 -8.86 4.71
C GLY A 56 -1.18 -8.37 5.40
N TRP A 57 -1.20 -8.29 6.73
CA TRP A 57 0.01 -8.02 7.51
C TRP A 57 0.86 -9.27 7.57
N SER A 58 2.14 -9.13 7.28
CA SER A 58 3.12 -10.16 7.65
C SER A 58 3.40 -9.97 9.12
N ASP A 59 2.90 -10.86 9.96
CA ASP A 59 3.43 -11.04 11.30
C ASP A 59 4.89 -11.53 11.23
#